data_AF-A0A517PWX5-F1
#
_entry.id   AF-A0A517PWX5-F1
#
_cell.length_a   1.000
_cell.length_b   1.000
_cell.length_c   1.000
_cell.angle_alpha   90.00
_cell.angle_beta   90.00
_cell.angle_gamma   90.00
#
_symmetry.space_group_name_H-M   'P 1'
#
loop_
_entity.id
_entity.type
_entity.pdbx_description
1 polymer ?
#
loop_
_entity_poly.entity_id
_entity_poly.type
_entity_poly.pdbx_seq_one_letter_code
_entity_poly.pdbx_strand_id
1 'polypeptide(L)'
;MIRRNRSYLEEFAIRIREHNLFKATRERLLIVRHIHEQYRQRESFTGVDVAKSIKVATPRRVSLSTVYRTLKCLVEVELLDRLEQEPSSQSDPPVILYRLPVAWRD
;
A
#
# COMPACT_ATOMS: atom_id res chain seq x y z
N MET A 1 -20.44 -13.52 -4.68
CA MET A 1 -19.02 -13.50 -5.09
C MET A 1 -18.83 -12.40 -6.12
N ILE A 2 -18.24 -11.26 -5.75
CA ILE A 2 -17.92 -10.20 -6.71
C ILE A 2 -16.73 -10.71 -7.54
N ARG A 3 -16.96 -11.01 -8.82
CA ARG A 3 -15.87 -11.38 -9.74
C ARG A 3 -15.01 -10.13 -9.98
N ARG A 4 -13.76 -10.18 -9.53
CA ARG A 4 -12.77 -9.13 -9.82
C ARG A 4 -12.39 -9.26 -11.31
N ASN A 5 -12.87 -8.34 -12.14
CA ASN A 5 -12.55 -8.32 -13.58
C ASN A 5 -11.22 -7.60 -13.88
N ARG A 6 -10.53 -7.07 -12.86
CA ARG A 6 -9.33 -6.24 -13.00
C ARG A 6 -8.29 -6.60 -11.94
N SER A 7 -7.02 -6.48 -12.30
CA SER A 7 -5.91 -6.61 -11.37
C SER A 7 -5.78 -5.37 -10.47
N TYR A 8 -5.14 -5.55 -9.30
CA TYR A 8 -4.91 -4.46 -8.35
C TYR A 8 -4.11 -3.29 -8.94
N LEU A 9 -3.16 -3.59 -9.86
CA LEU A 9 -2.38 -2.57 -10.55
C LEU A 9 -3.19 -1.78 -11.58
N GLU A 10 -4.09 -2.44 -12.29
CA GLU A 10 -5.00 -1.77 -13.24
C GLU A 10 -5.95 -0.85 -12.49
N GLU A 11 -6.54 -1.32 -11.39
CA GLU A 11 -7.42 -0.51 -10.55
C GLU A 11 -6.66 0.70 -9.98
N PHE A 12 -5.42 0.51 -9.51
CA PHE A 12 -4.58 1.62 -9.07
C PHE A 12 -4.36 2.67 -10.17
N ALA A 13 -4.01 2.24 -11.38
CA ALA A 13 -3.76 3.16 -12.49
C ALA A 13 -5.01 3.95 -12.92
N ILE A 14 -6.19 3.36 -12.78
CA ILE A 14 -7.48 4.02 -13.05
C ILE A 14 -7.76 5.06 -11.95
N ARG A 15 -7.78 4.65 -10.68
CA ARG A 15 -8.20 5.55 -9.60
C ARG A 15 -7.27 6.74 -9.39
N ILE A 16 -5.95 6.57 -9.54
CA ILE A 16 -5.04 7.73 -9.45
C ILE A 16 -5.32 8.77 -10.55
N ARG A 17 -5.79 8.32 -11.72
CA ARG A 17 -6.14 9.21 -12.82
C ARG A 17 -7.45 9.94 -12.51
N GLU A 18 -8.44 9.24 -11.99
CA GLU A 18 -9.74 9.79 -11.59
C GLU A 18 -9.60 10.83 -10.47
N HIS A 19 -8.75 10.56 -9.47
CA HIS A 19 -8.49 11.47 -8.36
C HIS A 19 -7.50 12.61 -8.70
N ASN A 20 -7.05 12.72 -9.97
CA ASN A 20 -6.01 13.66 -10.41
C ASN A 20 -4.75 13.63 -9.53
N LEU A 21 -4.42 12.45 -9.00
CA LEU A 21 -3.21 12.26 -8.21
C LEU A 21 -1.99 12.17 -9.14
N PHE A 22 -0.82 12.23 -8.53
CA PHE A 22 0.46 12.17 -9.21
C PHE A 22 0.60 10.96 -10.17
N LYS A 23 1.57 11.01 -11.09
CA LYS A 23 1.84 9.93 -12.03
C LYS A 23 2.20 8.60 -11.32
N ALA A 24 1.71 7.48 -11.87
CA ALA A 24 2.18 6.13 -11.56
C ALA A 24 3.60 5.92 -12.10
N THR A 25 4.59 6.41 -11.35
CA THR A 25 6.00 6.15 -11.67
C THR A 25 6.32 4.66 -11.54
N ARG A 26 7.40 4.21 -12.20
CA ARG A 26 7.87 2.82 -12.12
C ARG A 26 8.13 2.37 -10.68
N GLU A 27 8.63 3.26 -9.83
CA GLU A 27 8.85 2.98 -8.40
C GLU A 27 7.53 2.75 -7.67
N ARG A 28 6.52 3.58 -7.93
CA ARG A 28 5.19 3.43 -7.32
C ARG A 28 4.52 2.15 -7.74
N LEU A 29 4.55 1.82 -9.03
CA LEU A 29 4.02 0.56 -9.54
C LEU A 29 4.71 -0.65 -8.90
N LEU A 30 6.02 -0.57 -8.69
CA LEU A 30 6.77 -1.61 -7.99
C LEU A 30 6.32 -1.76 -6.53
N ILE A 31 6.17 -0.64 -5.80
CA ILE A 31 5.67 -0.65 -4.41
C ILE A 31 4.26 -1.24 -4.34
N VAL A 32 3.35 -0.79 -5.22
CA VAL A 32 1.94 -1.22 -5.26
C VAL A 32 1.84 -2.71 -5.57
N ARG A 33 2.61 -3.19 -6.55
CA ARG A 33 2.69 -4.62 -6.88
C ARG A 33 3.14 -5.43 -5.67
N HIS A 34 4.25 -5.00 -5.07
CA HIS A 34 4.86 -5.69 -3.92
C HIS A 34 3.91 -5.75 -2.73
N ILE A 35 3.19 -4.66 -2.44
CA ILE A 35 2.16 -4.63 -1.39
C ILE A 35 1.10 -5.69 -1.65
N HIS A 36 0.52 -5.72 -2.85
CA HIS A 36 -0.54 -6.68 -3.15
C HIS A 36 -0.05 -8.13 -3.06
N GLU A 37 1.12 -8.43 -3.63
CA GLU A 37 1.66 -9.79 -3.65
C GLU A 37 2.04 -10.30 -2.26
N GLN A 38 2.70 -9.48 -1.44
CA GLN A 38 3.25 -9.91 -0.15
C GLN A 38 2.26 -9.84 1.01
N TYR A 39 1.21 -9.02 0.89
CA TYR A 39 0.33 -8.69 2.01
C TYR A 39 -1.13 -9.12 1.81
N ARG A 40 -1.49 -9.77 0.68
CA ARG A 40 -2.85 -10.27 0.41
C ARG A 40 -3.43 -11.22 1.47
N GLN A 41 -2.56 -11.95 2.17
CA GLN A 41 -2.93 -12.88 3.25
C GLN A 41 -2.65 -12.31 4.65
N ARG A 42 -2.03 -11.13 4.75
CA ARG A 42 -1.70 -10.53 6.04
C ARG A 42 -2.87 -9.75 6.61
N GLU A 43 -3.04 -9.84 7.91
CA GLU A 43 -4.05 -9.05 8.62
C GLU A 43 -3.77 -7.56 8.49
N SER A 44 -2.53 -7.13 8.79
CA SER A 44 -2.07 -5.74 8.69
C SER A 44 -0.55 -5.65 8.47
N PHE A 45 -0.05 -4.46 8.15
CA PHE A 45 1.38 -4.16 7.97
C PHE A 45 1.72 -2.68 8.15
N THR A 46 2.99 -2.35 8.35
CA THR A 46 3.48 -0.97 8.45
C THR A 46 4.23 -0.53 7.19
N GLY A 47 4.42 0.78 7.04
CA GLY A 47 5.28 1.31 5.96
C GLY A 47 6.75 0.90 6.09
N VAL A 48 7.22 0.64 7.32
CA VAL A 48 8.57 0.12 7.58
C VAL A 48 8.71 -1.31 7.07
N ASP A 49 7.70 -2.16 7.26
CA ASP A 49 7.69 -3.53 6.76
C ASP A 49 7.78 -3.57 5.23
N VAL A 50 7.02 -2.69 4.57
CA VAL A 50 7.04 -2.54 3.11
C VAL A 50 8.42 -2.11 2.63
N ALA A 51 9.02 -1.09 3.26
CA ALA A 51 10.35 -0.62 2.87
C ALA A 51 11.44 -1.69 3.06
N LYS A 52 11.41 -2.41 4.19
CA LYS A 52 12.35 -3.51 4.47
C LYS A 52 12.19 -4.65 3.46
N SER A 53 10.96 -5.09 3.19
CA SER A 53 10.71 -6.20 2.27
C SER A 53 11.03 -5.85 0.82
N ILE A 54 10.73 -4.63 0.36
CA ILE A 54 11.12 -4.16 -0.99
C ILE A 54 12.64 -4.11 -1.14
N LYS A 55 13.36 -3.65 -0.11
CA LYS A 55 14.83 -3.60 -0.13
C LYS A 55 15.46 -4.99 -0.28
N VAL A 56 14.82 -6.02 0.27
CA VAL A 56 15.25 -7.41 0.12
C VAL A 56 14.88 -7.97 -1.25
N ALA A 57 13.65 -7.72 -1.71
CA ALA A 57 13.13 -8.28 -2.95
C ALA A 57 13.72 -7.62 -4.22
N THR A 58 14.17 -6.36 -4.13
CA THR A 58 14.59 -5.60 -5.31
C THR A 58 15.92 -4.87 -5.09
N PRO A 59 16.87 -4.92 -6.04
CA PRO A 59 18.14 -4.20 -5.94
C PRO A 59 17.98 -2.67 -6.13
N ARG A 60 16.79 -2.21 -6.55
CA ARG A 60 16.49 -0.77 -6.69
C ARG A 60 16.22 -0.18 -5.32
N ARG A 61 16.94 0.88 -4.97
CA ARG A 61 16.70 1.61 -3.72
C ARG A 61 15.40 2.41 -3.82
N VAL A 62 14.36 1.94 -3.16
CA VAL A 62 13.16 2.74 -2.89
C VAL A 62 13.35 3.45 -1.55
N SER A 63 13.20 4.78 -1.53
CA SER A 63 13.26 5.53 -0.28
C SER A 63 12.04 5.26 0.60
N LEU A 64 12.23 5.29 1.92
CA LEU A 64 11.12 5.18 2.88
C LEU A 64 10.06 6.27 2.65
N SER A 65 10.48 7.49 2.28
CA SER A 65 9.58 8.58 1.93
C SER A 65 8.71 8.26 0.70
N THR A 66 9.28 7.60 -0.31
CA THR A 66 8.52 7.15 -1.49
C THR A 66 7.49 6.09 -1.10
N VAL A 67 7.84 5.17 -0.19
CA VAL A 67 6.89 4.18 0.35
C VAL A 67 5.73 4.87 1.05
N TYR A 68 5.98 5.77 2.01
CA TYR A 68 4.90 6.47 2.72
C TYR A 68 4.03 7.32 1.80
N ARG A 69 4.60 8.02 0.81
CA ARG A 69 3.81 8.76 -0.19
C ARG A 69 2.93 7.83 -1.03
N THR A 70 3.39 6.62 -1.31
CA THR A 70 2.62 5.63 -2.07
C THR A 70 1.50 5.05 -1.22
N LEU A 71 1.77 4.72 0.04
CA LEU A 71 0.75 4.24 0.99
C LEU A 71 -0.34 5.27 1.22
N LYS A 72 0.03 6.54 1.42
CA LYS A 72 -0.93 7.64 1.54
C LYS A 72 -1.86 7.71 0.33
N CYS A 73 -1.31 7.62 -0.87
CA CYS A 73 -2.12 7.62 -2.09
C CYS A 73 -3.02 6.39 -2.21
N LEU A 74 -2.54 5.20 -1.84
CA LEU A 74 -3.38 4.01 -1.84
C LEU A 74 -4.57 4.14 -0.89
N VAL A 75 -4.39 4.83 0.24
CA VAL A 75 -5.50 5.18 1.15
C VAL A 75 -6.45 6.19 0.50
N GLU A 76 -5.93 7.25 -0.12
CA GLU A 76 -6.75 8.27 -0.80
C GLU A 76 -7.59 7.70 -1.96
N VAL A 77 -7.13 6.64 -2.61
CA VAL A 77 -7.87 5.95 -3.69
C VAL A 77 -8.57 4.66 -3.23
N GLU A 78 -8.71 4.46 -1.92
CA GLU A 78 -9.43 3.33 -1.32
C GLU A 78 -8.93 1.94 -1.78
N LEU A 79 -7.64 1.84 -2.09
CA LEU A 79 -6.96 0.56 -2.34
C LEU A 79 -6.22 0.05 -1.10
N LEU A 80 -6.23 0.83 -0.02
CA LEU A 80 -5.66 0.45 1.25
C LEU A 80 -6.48 1.07 2.38
N ASP A 81 -6.80 0.28 3.39
CA ASP A 81 -7.42 0.77 4.62
C ASP A 81 -6.30 1.18 5.59
N ARG A 82 -6.44 2.37 6.19
CA ARG A 82 -5.64 2.78 7.33
C ARG A 82 -6.34 2.33 8.60
N LEU A 83 -5.67 1.53 9.42
CA LEU A 83 -6.19 1.13 10.72
C LEU A 83 -5.82 2.22 11.73
N GLU A 84 -6.81 2.95 12.21
CA GLU A 84 -6.62 3.85 13.35
C GLU A 84 -6.37 2.99 14.58
N GLN A 85 -5.19 3.11 15.18
CA GLN A 85 -4.96 2.59 16.52
C GLN A 85 -5.61 3.56 17.50
N GLU A 86 -6.44 3.05 18.41
CA GLU A 86 -6.84 3.86 19.57
C GLU A 86 -5.59 4.42 20.26
N PRO A 87 -5.63 5.65 20.80
CA PRO A 87 -4.52 6.27 21.50
C PRO A 87 -4.25 5.52 22.81
N SER A 88 -3.68 4.33 22.68
CA SER A 88 -3.12 3.50 23.73
C SER A 88 -1.64 3.85 23.81
N SER A 89 -1.20 4.23 25.01
CA SER A 89 0.02 4.96 25.34
C SER A 89 1.35 4.23 25.09
N GLN A 90 1.51 3.45 24.00
CA GLN A 90 2.63 2.50 23.90
C GLN A 90 3.47 2.54 22.63
N SER A 91 3.38 3.56 21.78
CA SER A 91 4.38 3.75 20.72
C SER A 91 4.56 5.22 20.36
N ASP A 92 5.69 5.79 20.76
CA ASP A 92 6.22 7.03 20.20
C ASP A 92 7.43 6.67 19.32
N PRO A 93 7.39 6.89 17.99
CA PRO A 93 6.32 7.53 17.21
C PRO A 93 5.11 6.60 16.92
N PRO A 94 3.94 7.18 16.59
CA PRO A 94 2.72 6.42 16.29
C PRO A 94 2.93 5.49 15.10
N VAL A 95 2.61 4.21 15.30
CA VAL A 95 2.74 3.17 14.27
C VAL A 95 1.47 3.18 13.41
N ILE A 96 1.60 3.57 12.15
CA ILE A 96 0.48 3.50 11.21
C ILE A 96 0.38 2.09 10.64
N LEU A 97 -0.70 1.41 10.96
CA LEU A 97 -1.06 0.12 10.40
C LEU A 97 -1.93 0.30 9.14
N TYR A 98 -1.62 -0.52 8.16
CA TYR A 98 -2.31 -0.57 6.87
C TYR A 98 -2.82 -1.97 6.60
N ARG A 99 -3.85 -2.03 5.77
CA ARG A 99 -4.57 -3.25 5.50
C ARG A 99 -5.11 -3.23 4.06
N LEU A 100 -4.94 -4.32 3.31
CA LEU A 100 -5.64 -4.45 2.02
C LEU A 100 -7.16 -4.59 2.25
N PRO A 101 -8.02 -3.93 1.45
CA PRO A 101 -9.47 -4.14 1.53
C PRO A 101 -9.84 -5.61 1.31
N VAL A 102 -10.97 -6.05 1.86
CA VAL A 102 -11.44 -7.46 1.70
C VAL A 102 -11.54 -7.84 0.22
N ALA A 103 -11.92 -6.88 -0.62
CA ALA A 103 -11.97 -7.01 -2.06
C ALA A 103 -10.59 -7.16 -2.74
N TRP A 104 -9.48 -7.21 -2.01
CA TRP A 104 -8.13 -7.45 -2.54
C TRP A 104 -7.30 -8.44 -1.69
N ARG A 105 -7.97 -9.16 -0.79
CA ARG A 105 -7.40 -10.29 -0.04
C ARG A 105 -7.72 -11.61 -0.75
N ASP A 106 -6.92 -12.63 -0.45
CA ASP A 106 -7.23 -14.04 -0.78
C ASP A 106 -8.29 -14.60 0.18
#